data_AF-A0A3D3K7B5-F1
#
_entry.id   AF-A0A3D3K7B5-F1
#
_cell.length_a   1.000
_cell.length_b   1.000
_cell.length_c   1.000
_cell.angle_alpha   90.00
_cell.angle_beta   90.00
_cell.angle_gamma   90.00
#
_symmetry.space_group_name_H-M   'P 1'
#
loop_
_entity.id
_entity.type
_entity.pdbx_description
1 polymer ?
#
loop_
_entity_poly.entity_id
_entity_poly.type
_entity_poly.pdbx_seq_one_letter_code
_entity_poly.pdbx_strand_id
1 'polypeptide(L)' 'MAIVNVTPDSFYDGSRTPDEGALERRIAQVMAEGASIVDVGGYSSRPGADPVPADE' A
#
# COMPACT_ATOMS: atom_id res chain seq x y z
N MET A 1 12.89 3.57 5.29
CA MET A 1 11.44 3.43 5.54
C MET A 1 10.73 3.51 4.21
N ALA A 2 9.81 2.58 3.92
CA ALA A 2 9.03 2.54 2.69
C ALA A 2 7.54 2.58 2.99
N ILE A 3 6.76 3.24 2.14
CA ILE A 3 5.29 3.32 2.25
C ILE A 3 4.69 2.42 1.18
N VAL A 4 3.76 1.55 1.56
CA VAL A 4 3.04 0.63 0.67
C VAL A 4 1.55 0.82 0.89
N ASN A 5 0.85 1.38 -0.09
CA ASN A 5 -0.60 1.52 -0.02
C ASN A 5 -1.28 0.32 -0.67
N VAL A 6 -2.22 -0.28 0.04
CA VAL A 6 -3.00 -1.44 -0.41
C VAL A 6 -4.40 -1.05 -0.89
N THR A 7 -4.73 0.24 -0.85
CA THR A 7 -6.03 0.71 -1.32
C THR A 7 -6.12 0.62 -2.84
N PRO A 8 -7.27 0.16 -3.39
CA PRO A 8 -7.46 -0.01 -4.84
C PRO A 8 -7.42 1.32 -5.60
N ASP A 9 -7.61 2.44 -4.89
CA ASP A 9 -7.64 3.80 -5.41
C ASP A 9 -6.31 4.55 -5.27
N SER A 10 -5.21 3.83 -5.00
CA SER A 10 -3.88 4.42 -4.88
C SER A 10 -3.52 5.29 -6.11
N PHE A 11 -2.99 6.49 -5.83
CA PHE A 11 -2.72 7.56 -6.80
C PHE A 11 -1.63 7.23 -7.84
N TYR A 12 -0.68 6.36 -7.49
CA TYR A 12 0.40 5.92 -8.38
C TYR A 12 0.18 4.46 -8.80
N ASP A 13 0.05 4.21 -10.10
CA ASP A 13 -0.24 2.88 -10.65
C ASP A 13 0.84 1.85 -10.27
N GLY A 14 2.11 2.26 -10.21
CA GLY A 14 3.24 1.37 -9.86
C GLY A 14 3.31 0.98 -8.38
N SER A 15 2.48 1.57 -7.51
CA SER A 15 2.38 1.20 -6.10
C SER A 15 1.12 0.37 -5.79
N ARG A 16 0.25 0.13 -6.78
CA ARG A 16 -0.96 -0.67 -6.57
C ARG A 16 -0.60 -2.11 -6.27
N THR A 17 -1.18 -2.64 -5.21
CA THR A 17 -1.02 -4.03 -4.77
C THR A 17 -2.40 -4.69 -4.80
N PRO A 18 -2.87 -5.12 -5.99
CA PRO A 18 -4.27 -5.56 -6.17
C PRO A 18 -4.59 -6.90 -5.52
N ASP A 19 -3.57 -7.65 -5.11
CA ASP A 19 -3.68 -8.95 -4.45
C ASP A 19 -2.53 -9.15 -3.45
N GLU A 20 -2.66 -10.12 -2.55
CA GLU A 20 -1.65 -10.46 -1.54
C GLU A 20 -0.28 -10.74 -2.17
N GLY A 21 -0.23 -11.41 -3.32
CA GLY A 21 1.03 -11.71 -3.99
C GLY A 21 1.74 -10.45 -4.51
N ALA A 22 0.99 -9.44 -4.96
CA ALA A 22 1.55 -8.16 -5.36
C ALA A 22 2.10 -7.39 -4.15
N LEU A 23 1.42 -7.45 -3.01
CA LEU A 23 1.89 -6.88 -1.75
C LEU A 23 3.21 -7.53 -1.30
N GLU A 24 3.28 -8.86 -1.30
CA GLU A 24 4.50 -9.60 -0.96
C GLU A 24 5.68 -9.21 -1.84
N ARG A 25 5.46 -9.15 -3.18
CA ARG A 25 6.50 -8.73 -4.13
C ARG A 25 6.98 -7.30 -3.86
N ARG A 26 6.05 -6.39 -3.56
CA ARG A 26 6.40 -4.99 -3.26
C ARG A 26 7.19 -4.87 -1.96
N ILE A 27 6.78 -5.59 -0.91
CA ILE A 27 7.51 -5.64 0.37
C ILE A 27 8.92 -6.20 0.13
N ALA A 28 9.05 -7.33 -0.55
CA ALA A 28 10.35 -7.93 -0.85
C ALA A 28 11.27 -6.97 -1.62
N GLN A 29 10.72 -6.24 -2.60
CA GLN A 29 11.44 -5.23 -3.35
C GLN A 29 11.97 -4.10 -2.45
N VAL A 30 11.09 -3.47 -1.65
CA VAL A 30 11.51 -2.32 -0.83
C VAL A 30 12.50 -2.73 0.27
N MET A 31 12.41 -3.97 0.77
CA MET A 31 13.40 -4.54 1.68
C MET A 31 14.76 -4.70 0.99
N ALA A 32 14.79 -5.20 -0.26
CA ALA A 32 16.02 -5.31 -1.04
C ALA A 32 16.63 -3.93 -1.38
N GLU A 33 15.80 -2.90 -1.52
CA GLU A 33 16.21 -1.50 -1.69
C GLU A 33 16.73 -0.85 -0.39
N GLY A 34 16.68 -1.58 0.74
CA GLY A 34 17.24 -1.14 2.03
C GLY A 34 16.22 -0.54 3.01
N ALA A 35 14.92 -0.73 2.79
CA ALA A 35 13.92 -0.33 3.77
C ALA A 35 14.06 -1.14 5.06
N SER A 36 14.24 -0.45 6.19
CA SER A 36 14.25 -1.09 7.52
C SER A 36 12.87 -1.14 8.19
N ILE A 37 11.91 -0.37 7.66
CA ILE A 37 10.54 -0.23 8.14
C ILE A 37 9.65 -0.11 6.91
N VAL A 38 8.52 -0.81 6.93
CA VAL A 38 7.44 -0.68 5.95
C VAL A 38 6.20 -0.16 6.66
N ASP A 39 5.64 0.93 6.15
CA ASP A 39 4.38 1.53 6.58
C ASP A 39 3.30 1.14 5.57
N VAL A 40 2.27 0.43 6.03
CA VAL A 40 1.23 -0.15 5.17
C VAL A 40 -0.07 0.63 5.34
N GLY A 41 -0.51 1.29 4.27
CA GLY A 41 -1.72 2.12 4.27
C GLY A 41 -2.93 1.38 3.66
N GLY A 42 -3.90 1.02 4.50
CA GLY A 42 -5.20 0.45 4.09
C GLY A 42 -6.36 1.45 4.01
N TYR A 43 -6.12 2.70 4.41
CA TYR A 43 -7.13 3.76 4.38
C TYR A 43 -6.62 4.96 3.58
N SER A 44 -7.32 5.28 2.50
CA SER A 44 -6.89 6.32 1.56
C SER A 44 -7.10 7.71 2.16
N SER A 45 -6.04 8.50 2.22
CA SER A 45 -6.08 9.88 2.75
C SER A 45 -6.30 10.94 1.65
N ARG A 46 -6.55 10.52 0.41
CA ARG A 46 -6.77 11.45 -0.71
C ARG A 46 -8.08 12.23 -0.54
N PRO A 47 -8.19 13.44 -1.10
CA PRO A 47 -9.45 14.17 -1.10
C PRO A 47 -10.57 13.37 -1.79
N GLY A 48 -11.70 13.19 -1.09
CA GLY A 48 -12.86 12.47 -1.60
C GLY A 48 -12.69 10.95 -1.72
N ALA A 49 -11.77 10.34 -0.96
CA ALA A 49 -11.76 8.89 -0.81
C ALA A 49 -13.04 8.39 -0.11
N ASP A 50 -13.50 7.22 -0.52
CA ASP A 50 -14.63 6.55 0.12
C ASP A 50 -14.22 6.11 1.53
N PRO A 51 -15.10 6.28 2.53
CA PRO A 51 -14.83 5.83 3.88
C PRO A 51 -14.82 4.30 3.92
N VAL A 52 -13.75 3.74 4.48
CA VAL A 52 -13.65 2.31 4.79
C VAL A 52 -14.32 2.07 6.17
N PRO A 53 -15.25 1.12 6.28
CA PRO A 53 -15.89 0.78 7.55
C PRO A 53 -14.88 0.11 8.51
N ALA A 54 -15.16 0.16 9.81
CA ALA A 54 -14.19 -0.29 10.83
C ALA A 54 -14.00 -1.82 10.88
N ASP A 55 -14.88 -2.58 10.25
CA ASP A 55 -14.91 -4.04 10.21
C ASP A 55 -14.34 -4.64 8.90
N GLU A 56 -13.85 -3.81 7.99
CA GLU A 56 -13.04 -4.22 6.83
C GLU A 56 -11.58 -4.48 7.23
#